data_AF-A0A916YCD8-F1
#
_entry.id   AF-A0A916YCD8-F1
#
_cell.length_a   1.000
_cell.length_b   1.000
_cell.length_c   1.000
_cell.angle_alpha   90.00
_cell.angle_beta   90.00
_cell.angle_gamma   90.00
#
_symmetry.space_group_name_H-M   'P 1'
#
loop_
_entity.id
_entity.type
_entity.pdbx_description
1 polymer ?
#
loop_
_entity_poly.entity_id
_entity_poly.type
_entity_poly.pdbx_seq_one_letter_code
_entity_poly.pdbx_strand_id
1 'polypeptide(L)'
;MRTRLFTAPIAAAAIAALALPAPVMATPESELTMSIGSFEGIDFGDDAGEFARDGECDDLRFDGEGMTQTPLLAEDLYHDASDCRAAFNANKITLSPMFMRLSGAAEIIWGDDSGDFSRDGECDDMRFEGPGMTFTPLIAEDIGRDASDCRAAFQKGKITWRVGPVGRLDQEPASFS
;
A
#
# COMPACT_ATOMS: atom_id res chain seq x y z
N MET A 1 4.83 77.75 26.20
CA MET A 1 3.38 77.55 26.22
C MET A 1 2.81 77.89 24.83
N ARG A 2 1.97 76.99 24.30
CA ARG A 2 0.98 77.17 23.22
C ARG A 2 1.49 77.54 21.82
N THR A 3 1.53 76.54 20.93
CA THR A 3 0.50 76.21 19.91
C THR A 3 0.68 77.05 18.65
N ARG A 4 0.84 76.41 17.47
CA ARG A 4 0.05 76.69 16.25
C ARG A 4 0.03 75.45 15.35
N LEU A 5 -1.17 74.90 15.17
CA LEU A 5 -1.52 74.07 14.02
C LEU A 5 -1.56 74.95 12.76
N PHE A 6 -1.09 74.43 11.64
CA PHE A 6 -1.53 74.86 10.31
C PHE A 6 -1.77 73.64 9.43
N THR A 7 -3.05 73.45 9.10
CA THR A 7 -3.56 72.59 8.05
C THR A 7 -3.27 73.21 6.68
N ALA A 8 -2.87 72.39 5.70
CA ALA A 8 -2.99 72.72 4.28
C ALA A 8 -3.50 71.48 3.52
N PRO A 9 -4.50 71.63 2.63
CA PRO A 9 -5.07 70.54 1.86
C PRO A 9 -4.27 70.33 0.58
N ILE A 10 -4.17 69.11 0.08
CA ILE A 10 -3.64 68.84 -1.26
C ILE A 10 -4.71 68.12 -2.06
N ALA A 11 -4.99 68.74 -3.20
CA ALA A 11 -6.00 68.40 -4.18
C ALA A 11 -5.69 67.08 -4.89
N ALA A 12 -6.77 66.42 -5.30
CA ALA A 12 -6.77 65.23 -6.13
C ALA A 12 -6.32 65.55 -7.57
N ALA A 13 -5.49 64.66 -8.13
CA ALA A 13 -5.25 64.56 -9.56
C ALA A 13 -5.41 63.09 -9.98
N ALA A 14 -6.35 62.84 -10.88
CA ALA A 14 -6.68 61.53 -11.43
C ALA A 14 -5.57 61.05 -12.37
N ILE A 15 -5.15 59.80 -12.21
CA ILE A 15 -4.20 59.13 -13.11
C ILE A 15 -4.96 58.03 -13.85
N ALA A 16 -4.99 58.16 -15.18
CA ALA A 16 -5.55 57.18 -16.10
C ALA A 16 -4.73 55.88 -16.05
N ALA A 17 -5.37 54.78 -15.68
CA ALA A 17 -4.75 53.45 -15.64
C ALA A 17 -4.74 52.82 -17.04
N LEU A 18 -3.55 52.70 -17.63
CA LEU A 18 -3.30 51.78 -18.73
C LEU A 18 -3.33 50.35 -18.18
N ALA A 19 -4.28 49.54 -18.65
CA ALA A 19 -4.36 48.12 -18.30
C ALA A 19 -3.24 47.34 -19.02
N LEU A 20 -2.29 46.82 -18.25
CA LEU A 20 -1.38 45.77 -18.71
C LEU A 20 -2.11 44.41 -18.69
N PRO A 21 -1.83 43.48 -19.62
CA PRO A 21 -2.29 42.11 -19.51
C PRO A 21 -1.63 41.44 -18.29
N ALA A 22 -2.45 40.77 -17.48
CA ALA A 22 -2.01 40.08 -16.27
C ALA A 22 -1.02 38.94 -16.61
N PRO A 23 -0.03 38.66 -15.74
CA PRO A 23 0.75 37.45 -15.85
C PRO A 23 -0.17 36.24 -15.62
N VAL A 24 -0.20 35.31 -16.57
CA VAL A 24 -0.81 33.99 -16.37
C VAL A 24 0.00 33.31 -15.26
N MET A 25 -0.59 33.21 -14.06
CA MET A 25 -0.03 32.38 -13.02
C MET A 25 -0.19 30.94 -13.46
N ALA A 26 0.93 30.30 -13.80
CA ALA A 26 0.98 28.85 -13.87
C ALA A 26 0.52 28.32 -12.51
N THR A 27 -0.63 27.67 -12.50
CA THR A 27 -1.04 26.83 -11.37
C THR A 27 0.06 25.79 -11.17
N PRO A 28 0.61 25.61 -9.97
CA PRO A 28 1.36 24.39 -9.71
C PRO A 28 0.36 23.26 -9.92
N GLU A 29 0.60 22.46 -10.97
CA GLU A 29 -0.01 21.14 -11.08
C GLU A 29 0.33 20.46 -9.76
N SER A 30 -0.73 20.16 -9.01
CA SER A 30 -0.64 19.43 -7.75
C SER A 30 -0.08 18.07 -8.10
N GLU A 31 1.25 17.95 -8.13
CA GLU A 31 1.92 16.67 -8.07
C GLU A 31 1.41 16.02 -6.79
N LEU A 32 0.57 15.01 -7.00
CA LEU A 32 0.12 14.08 -5.98
C LEU A 32 1.37 13.35 -5.51
N THR A 33 2.17 14.02 -4.69
CA THR A 33 3.23 13.43 -3.91
C THR A 33 2.51 12.60 -2.87
N MET A 34 2.24 11.36 -3.26
CA MET A 34 1.84 10.31 -2.34
C MET A 34 2.94 10.29 -1.28
N SER A 35 2.65 10.85 -0.12
CA SER A 35 3.49 10.70 1.06
C SER A 35 3.35 9.24 1.44
N ILE A 36 4.17 8.42 0.77
CA ILE A 36 4.59 7.13 1.25
C ILE A 36 5.27 7.45 2.58
N GLY A 37 4.49 7.31 3.66
CA GLY A 37 5.02 7.36 5.00
C GLY A 37 6.25 6.47 5.04
N SER A 38 7.34 6.99 5.57
CA SER A 38 8.59 6.29 5.80
C SER A 38 8.34 4.82 6.19
N PHE A 39 8.66 3.89 5.30
CA PHE A 39 8.56 2.44 5.53
C PHE A 39 9.66 1.95 6.49
N GLU A 40 9.71 2.50 7.71
CA GLU A 40 10.54 1.96 8.82
C GLU A 40 9.76 0.96 9.70
N GLY A 41 8.64 0.42 9.18
CA GLY A 41 7.70 -0.42 9.92
C GLY A 41 7.30 -1.72 9.23
N ILE A 42 8.09 -2.19 8.26
CA ILE A 42 7.86 -3.50 7.62
C ILE A 42 8.32 -4.59 8.57
N ASP A 43 7.41 -5.49 8.90
CA ASP A 43 7.74 -6.72 9.59
C ASP A 43 8.16 -7.78 8.56
N PHE A 44 9.46 -8.04 8.46
CA PHE A 44 9.99 -9.09 7.59
C PHE A 44 9.80 -10.50 8.17
N GLY A 45 9.46 -10.63 9.46
CA GLY A 45 9.32 -11.92 10.12
C GLY A 45 10.65 -12.52 10.60
N ASP A 46 10.78 -13.85 10.48
CA ASP A 46 11.93 -14.65 10.87
C ASP A 46 12.55 -15.42 9.68
N ASP A 47 13.48 -16.34 9.95
CA ASP A 47 14.13 -17.19 8.94
C ASP A 47 13.75 -18.67 9.15
N ALA A 48 12.49 -18.95 9.48
CA ALA A 48 11.99 -20.29 9.78
C ALA A 48 11.32 -20.94 8.56
N GLY A 49 12.06 -21.12 7.46
CA GLY A 49 11.60 -21.76 6.23
C GLY A 49 12.65 -22.70 5.63
N GLU A 50 12.24 -23.55 4.68
CA GLU A 50 13.19 -24.38 3.91
C GLU A 50 14.06 -23.51 2.99
N PHE A 51 13.48 -22.43 2.47
CA PHE A 51 14.12 -21.48 1.56
C PHE A 51 14.73 -20.26 2.27
N ALA A 52 14.63 -20.21 3.60
CA ALA A 52 15.19 -19.11 4.37
C ALA A 52 16.73 -19.05 4.27
N ARG A 53 17.29 -17.86 4.03
CA ARG A 53 18.74 -17.62 3.94
C ARG A 53 19.42 -18.34 2.76
N ASP A 54 18.72 -18.51 1.64
CA ASP A 54 19.28 -19.10 0.44
C ASP A 54 19.87 -18.07 -0.55
N GLY A 55 19.66 -16.78 -0.27
CA GLY A 55 20.18 -15.64 -1.03
C GLY A 55 19.16 -15.00 -1.96
N GLU A 56 17.92 -15.49 -2.00
CA GLU A 56 16.78 -14.93 -2.72
C GLU A 56 15.64 -14.62 -1.73
N CYS A 57 14.69 -13.74 -2.08
CA CYS A 57 13.52 -13.48 -1.23
C CYS A 57 12.36 -14.40 -1.63
N ASP A 58 11.89 -15.26 -0.72
CA ASP A 58 10.76 -16.17 -0.97
C ASP A 58 9.41 -15.67 -0.41
N ASP A 59 9.42 -14.52 0.26
CA ASP A 59 8.20 -13.96 0.84
C ASP A 59 7.32 -13.27 -0.20
N LEU A 60 6.20 -13.91 -0.53
CA LEU A 60 5.21 -13.47 -1.52
C LEU A 60 4.61 -12.08 -1.29
N ARG A 61 4.84 -11.45 -0.12
CA ARG A 61 4.43 -10.06 0.14
C ARG A 61 5.25 -9.06 -0.69
N PHE A 62 6.41 -9.47 -1.17
CA PHE A 62 7.31 -8.64 -1.95
C PHE A 62 7.27 -8.99 -3.44
N ASP A 63 7.76 -8.06 -4.25
CA ASP A 63 7.92 -8.20 -5.70
C ASP A 63 9.18 -7.47 -6.18
N GLY A 64 9.85 -8.01 -7.20
CA GLY A 64 11.04 -7.40 -7.84
C GLY A 64 12.18 -8.37 -8.15
N GLU A 65 13.32 -7.81 -8.59
CA GLU A 65 14.50 -8.55 -9.07
C GLU A 65 15.24 -9.35 -7.99
N GLY A 66 14.92 -9.13 -6.71
CA GLY A 66 15.51 -9.88 -5.58
C GLY A 66 14.67 -11.06 -5.11
N MET A 67 13.54 -11.33 -5.77
CA MET A 67 12.69 -12.49 -5.46
C MET A 67 13.29 -13.79 -5.97
N THR A 68 12.94 -14.88 -5.31
CA THR A 68 13.14 -16.25 -5.80
C THR A 68 12.61 -16.42 -7.22
N GLN A 69 13.26 -17.29 -8.00
CA GLN A 69 12.78 -17.72 -9.32
C GLN A 69 11.96 -19.01 -9.26
N THR A 70 11.84 -19.59 -8.06
CA THR A 70 11.00 -20.76 -7.82
C THR A 70 9.55 -20.34 -7.53
N PRO A 71 8.58 -21.27 -7.61
CA PRO A 71 7.20 -20.94 -7.27
C PRO A 71 7.08 -20.45 -5.82
N LEU A 72 6.47 -19.28 -5.63
CA LEU A 72 6.19 -18.73 -4.31
C LEU A 72 5.14 -19.58 -3.58
N LEU A 73 5.36 -19.80 -2.28
CA LEU A 73 4.48 -20.61 -1.44
C LEU A 73 3.86 -19.77 -0.33
N ALA A 74 2.59 -20.04 0.00
CA ALA A 74 1.91 -19.36 1.08
C ALA A 74 2.59 -19.58 2.44
N GLU A 75 3.28 -20.70 2.58
CA GLU A 75 4.03 -21.10 3.76
C GLU A 75 5.31 -20.30 3.99
N ASP A 76 5.83 -19.57 2.98
CA ASP A 76 7.05 -18.76 3.10
C ASP A 76 6.76 -17.32 3.58
N LEU A 77 5.48 -16.99 3.78
CA LEU A 77 5.06 -15.73 4.39
C LEU A 77 5.75 -15.50 5.74
N TYR A 78 6.50 -14.41 5.88
CA TYR A 78 7.27 -14.02 7.07
C TYR A 78 8.42 -14.96 7.45
N HIS A 79 8.86 -15.85 6.57
CA HIS A 79 9.84 -16.88 6.93
C HIS A 79 11.19 -16.78 6.22
N ASP A 80 11.41 -15.70 5.47
CA ASP A 80 12.68 -15.39 4.82
C ASP A 80 13.16 -13.94 5.07
N ALA A 81 13.21 -13.58 6.35
CA ALA A 81 13.40 -12.19 6.76
C ALA A 81 14.77 -11.62 6.41
N SER A 82 15.83 -12.43 6.42
CA SER A 82 17.19 -11.97 6.16
C SER A 82 17.37 -11.55 4.70
N ASP A 83 16.92 -12.37 3.76
CA ASP A 83 17.15 -12.14 2.33
C ASP A 83 16.18 -11.10 1.78
N CYS A 84 14.89 -11.18 2.14
CA CYS A 84 13.93 -10.13 1.80
C CYS A 84 14.35 -8.75 2.34
N ARG A 85 14.89 -8.67 3.56
CA ARG A 85 15.39 -7.38 4.08
C ARG A 85 16.63 -6.90 3.34
N ALA A 86 17.55 -7.79 3.00
CA ALA A 86 18.74 -7.44 2.23
C ALA A 86 18.36 -6.93 0.83
N ALA A 87 17.46 -7.63 0.14
CA ALA A 87 16.95 -7.25 -1.17
C ALA A 87 16.15 -5.94 -1.13
N PHE A 88 15.32 -5.72 -0.11
CA PHE A 88 14.57 -4.48 0.08
C PHE A 88 15.51 -3.28 0.29
N ASN A 89 16.51 -3.41 1.18
CA ASN A 89 17.52 -2.37 1.41
C ASN A 89 18.37 -2.08 0.17
N ALA A 90 18.56 -3.07 -0.70
CA ALA A 90 19.22 -2.92 -1.98
C ALA A 90 18.32 -2.32 -3.07
N ASN A 91 17.06 -1.99 -2.77
CA ASN A 91 16.03 -1.55 -3.72
C ASN A 91 15.78 -2.54 -4.86
N LYS A 92 16.00 -3.83 -4.61
CA LYS A 92 15.72 -4.90 -5.59
C LYS A 92 14.30 -5.41 -5.52
N ILE A 93 13.65 -5.27 -4.37
CA ILE A 93 12.25 -5.62 -4.16
C ILE A 93 11.49 -4.48 -3.49
N THR A 94 10.17 -4.50 -3.63
CA THR A 94 9.22 -3.60 -2.99
C THR A 94 8.06 -4.39 -2.39
N LEU A 95 7.35 -3.80 -1.42
CA LEU A 95 6.14 -4.43 -0.88
C LEU A 95 5.03 -4.36 -1.92
N SER A 96 4.44 -5.51 -2.26
CA SER A 96 3.36 -5.58 -3.24
C SER A 96 2.10 -4.89 -2.70
N PRO A 97 1.42 -4.04 -3.49
CA PRO A 97 0.16 -3.41 -3.09
C PRO A 97 -0.92 -4.40 -2.66
N MET A 98 -0.90 -5.61 -3.22
CA MET A 98 -1.84 -6.68 -2.87
C MET A 98 -1.73 -7.13 -1.41
N PHE A 99 -0.63 -6.79 -0.72
CA PHE A 99 -0.37 -7.12 0.68
C PHE A 99 -0.47 -5.93 1.61
N MET A 100 -0.68 -4.72 1.06
CA MET A 100 -0.78 -3.52 1.85
C MET A 100 -2.20 -3.31 2.37
N ARG A 101 -2.32 -2.80 3.60
CA ARG A 101 -3.56 -2.26 4.12
C ARG A 101 -3.53 -0.73 4.06
N LEU A 102 -4.31 -0.15 3.15
CA LEU A 102 -4.41 1.30 3.06
C LEU A 102 -5.34 1.81 4.17
N SER A 103 -4.88 2.83 4.90
CA SER A 103 -5.68 3.73 5.78
C SER A 103 -6.09 3.28 7.19
N GLY A 104 -5.62 2.15 7.72
CA GLY A 104 -5.95 1.71 9.09
C GLY A 104 -7.42 1.31 9.31
N ALA A 105 -8.27 1.52 8.31
CA ALA A 105 -9.48 0.75 8.09
C ALA A 105 -9.12 -0.57 7.40
N ALA A 106 -10.00 -1.56 7.53
CA ALA A 106 -9.75 -2.92 7.06
C ALA A 106 -9.86 -3.09 5.54
N GLU A 107 -9.21 -2.24 4.75
CA GLU A 107 -9.33 -2.32 3.30
C GLU A 107 -8.30 -3.29 2.72
N ILE A 108 -8.80 -4.44 2.29
CA ILE A 108 -8.08 -5.43 1.50
C ILE A 108 -8.21 -5.02 0.03
N ILE A 109 -7.10 -4.99 -0.70
CA ILE A 109 -7.13 -4.80 -2.15
C ILE A 109 -7.59 -6.13 -2.79
N TRP A 110 -8.85 -6.19 -3.21
CA TRP A 110 -9.42 -7.44 -3.74
C TRP A 110 -8.87 -7.83 -5.10
N GLY A 111 -8.56 -6.86 -5.96
CA GLY A 111 -8.17 -7.12 -7.35
C GLY A 111 -9.38 -7.22 -8.28
N ASP A 112 -9.32 -8.12 -9.26
CA ASP A 112 -10.36 -8.35 -10.27
C ASP A 112 -10.67 -9.86 -10.48
N ASP A 113 -11.46 -10.19 -11.50
CA ASP A 113 -11.83 -11.56 -11.88
C ASP A 113 -11.18 -11.94 -13.23
N SER A 114 -9.87 -11.72 -13.36
CA SER A 114 -9.11 -12.02 -14.58
C SER A 114 -8.48 -13.41 -14.63
N GLY A 115 -8.55 -14.18 -13.53
CA GLY A 115 -7.95 -15.50 -13.39
C GLY A 115 -8.75 -16.58 -14.10
N ASP A 116 -8.07 -17.67 -14.50
CA ASP A 116 -8.69 -18.80 -15.20
C ASP A 116 -9.74 -19.52 -14.33
N PHE A 117 -9.58 -19.47 -13.01
CA PHE A 117 -10.48 -20.04 -12.00
C PHE A 117 -11.42 -19.00 -11.38
N SER A 118 -11.41 -17.75 -11.86
CA SER A 118 -12.27 -16.72 -11.31
C SER A 118 -13.77 -17.02 -11.50
N ARG A 119 -14.58 -16.70 -10.48
CA ARG A 119 -16.05 -16.88 -10.49
C ARG A 119 -16.51 -18.34 -10.59
N ASP A 120 -15.73 -19.29 -10.08
CA ASP A 120 -16.10 -20.69 -10.03
C ASP A 120 -16.79 -21.10 -8.70
N GLY A 121 -16.84 -20.18 -7.74
CA GLY A 121 -17.48 -20.35 -6.44
C GLY A 121 -16.52 -20.71 -5.29
N GLU A 122 -15.24 -20.84 -5.58
CA GLU A 122 -14.15 -21.05 -4.61
C GLU A 122 -13.18 -19.87 -4.65
N CYS A 123 -12.33 -19.69 -3.63
CA CYS A 123 -11.30 -18.65 -3.64
C CYS A 123 -9.94 -19.25 -4.04
N ASP A 124 -9.34 -18.75 -5.12
CA ASP A 124 -8.03 -19.22 -5.62
C ASP A 124 -6.86 -18.30 -5.22
N ASP A 125 -7.13 -17.25 -4.46
CA ASP A 125 -6.13 -16.26 -4.07
C ASP A 125 -5.36 -16.70 -2.81
N MET A 126 -4.07 -17.07 -2.98
CA MET A 126 -3.22 -17.56 -1.90
C MET A 126 -3.00 -16.61 -0.73
N ARG A 127 -3.36 -15.33 -0.87
CA ARG A 127 -3.37 -14.36 0.24
C ARG A 127 -4.31 -14.77 1.36
N PHE A 128 -5.28 -15.63 1.06
CA PHE A 128 -6.29 -16.08 2.00
C PHE A 128 -6.13 -17.54 2.40
N GLU A 129 -6.79 -17.89 3.49
CA GLU A 129 -6.86 -19.25 4.02
C GLU A 129 -8.23 -19.54 4.62
N GLY A 130 -8.62 -20.81 4.65
CA GLY A 130 -9.85 -21.26 5.29
C GLY A 130 -10.74 -22.13 4.39
N PRO A 131 -11.89 -22.61 4.91
CA PRO A 131 -12.79 -23.53 4.19
C PRO A 131 -13.50 -22.94 2.96
N GLY A 132 -13.28 -21.68 2.60
CA GLY A 132 -13.77 -21.09 1.35
C GLY A 132 -12.74 -21.05 0.24
N MET A 133 -11.53 -21.57 0.46
CA MET A 133 -10.50 -21.71 -0.57
C MET A 133 -10.83 -22.88 -1.52
N THR A 134 -10.27 -22.81 -2.72
CA THR A 134 -10.16 -23.95 -3.64
C THR A 134 -9.44 -25.14 -3.00
N PHE A 135 -9.67 -26.33 -3.56
CA PHE A 135 -8.91 -27.55 -3.23
C PHE A 135 -7.73 -27.82 -4.17
N THR A 136 -7.59 -27.03 -5.23
CA THR A 136 -6.44 -27.12 -6.14
C THR A 136 -5.21 -26.44 -5.53
N PRO A 137 -3.99 -26.75 -6.03
CA PRO A 137 -2.81 -26.02 -5.62
C PRO A 137 -2.96 -24.53 -5.89
N LEU A 138 -2.68 -23.71 -4.88
CA LEU A 138 -2.66 -22.26 -4.99
C LEU A 138 -1.37 -21.81 -5.69
N ILE A 139 -1.47 -20.83 -6.58
CA ILE A 139 -0.33 -20.29 -7.34
C ILE A 139 -0.28 -18.76 -7.27
N ALA A 140 0.92 -18.18 -7.34
CA ALA A 140 1.11 -16.74 -7.13
C ALA A 140 0.45 -15.90 -8.22
N GLU A 141 0.29 -16.47 -9.41
CA GLU A 141 -0.39 -15.84 -10.53
C GLU A 141 -1.86 -15.49 -10.23
N ASP A 142 -2.51 -16.23 -9.33
CA ASP A 142 -3.93 -16.01 -8.98
C ASP A 142 -4.12 -14.94 -7.89
N ILE A 143 -3.04 -14.38 -7.34
CA ILE A 143 -3.11 -13.26 -6.40
C ILE A 143 -3.90 -12.10 -7.02
N GLY A 144 -5.05 -11.78 -6.42
CA GLY A 144 -5.93 -10.69 -6.84
C GLY A 144 -6.70 -10.93 -8.13
N ARG A 145 -6.77 -12.17 -8.63
CA ARG A 145 -7.43 -12.49 -9.89
C ARG A 145 -8.75 -13.22 -9.75
N ASP A 146 -9.14 -13.52 -8.52
CA ASP A 146 -10.43 -14.09 -8.16
C ASP A 146 -11.13 -13.26 -7.06
N ALA A 147 -11.27 -11.97 -7.32
CA ALA A 147 -11.74 -11.00 -6.33
C ALA A 147 -13.18 -11.28 -5.85
N SER A 148 -14.08 -11.67 -6.76
CA SER A 148 -15.49 -11.84 -6.44
C SER A 148 -15.73 -12.98 -5.45
N ASP A 149 -15.13 -14.14 -5.66
CA ASP A 149 -15.35 -15.31 -4.82
C ASP A 149 -14.61 -15.20 -3.50
N CYS A 150 -13.35 -14.75 -3.52
CA CYS A 150 -12.61 -14.46 -2.30
C CYS A 150 -13.32 -13.41 -1.43
N ARG A 151 -13.83 -12.33 -2.01
CA ARG A 151 -14.59 -11.33 -1.24
C ARG A 151 -15.87 -11.93 -0.66
N ALA A 152 -16.60 -12.72 -1.44
CA ALA A 152 -17.83 -13.36 -0.97
C ALA A 152 -17.55 -14.37 0.15
N ALA A 153 -16.47 -15.15 0.05
CA ALA A 153 -16.03 -16.10 1.07
C ALA A 153 -15.59 -15.37 2.36
N PHE A 154 -14.84 -14.27 2.23
CA PHE A 154 -14.40 -13.46 3.37
C PHE A 154 -15.59 -12.84 4.12
N GLN A 155 -16.56 -12.28 3.41
CA GLN A 155 -17.78 -11.71 4.01
C GLN A 155 -18.65 -12.76 4.72
N LYS A 156 -18.60 -14.01 4.26
CA LYS A 156 -19.26 -15.15 4.91
C LYS A 156 -18.45 -15.72 6.09
N GLY A 157 -17.27 -15.17 6.38
CA GLY A 157 -16.36 -15.67 7.42
C GLY A 157 -15.77 -17.05 7.09
N LYS A 158 -15.76 -17.44 5.81
CA LYS A 158 -15.20 -18.72 5.36
C LYS A 158 -13.70 -18.68 5.12
N ILE A 159 -13.15 -17.50 4.89
CA ILE A 159 -11.71 -17.31 4.73
C ILE A 159 -11.24 -16.12 5.55
N THR A 160 -9.97 -16.13 5.91
CA THR A 160 -9.23 -15.04 6.56
C THR A 160 -8.05 -14.63 5.70
N TRP A 161 -7.59 -13.39 5.85
CA TRP A 161 -6.41 -12.89 5.15
C TRP A 161 -5.17 -13.29 5.95
N ARG A 162 -4.24 -14.07 5.36
CA ARG A 162 -3.10 -14.70 6.06
C ARG A 162 -2.22 -13.68 6.77
N VAL A 163 -1.90 -12.59 6.08
CA VAL A 163 -0.94 -11.60 6.55
C VAL A 163 -1.49 -10.66 7.61
N GLY A 164 -2.80 -10.72 7.89
CA GLY A 164 -3.44 -9.85 8.88
C GLY A 164 -3.27 -8.35 8.57
N PRO A 165 -3.57 -7.45 9.52
CA PRO A 165 -3.23 -6.04 9.37
C PRO A 165 -1.71 -5.87 9.35
N VAL A 166 -1.14 -5.64 8.16
CA VAL A 166 0.24 -5.15 8.04
C VAL A 166 0.27 -3.71 8.57
N GLY A 167 0.47 -3.55 9.89
CA GLY A 167 0.51 -2.24 10.55
C GLY A 167 0.58 -2.26 12.08
N ARG A 168 1.82 -2.10 12.58
CA ARG A 168 2.29 -1.81 13.95
C ARG A 168 2.39 -3.01 14.91
N LEU A 169 3.61 -3.52 15.09
CA LEU A 169 4.08 -4.42 16.17
C LEU A 169 4.00 -3.78 17.58
N ASP A 170 3.17 -2.76 17.81
CA ASP A 170 2.98 -2.15 19.12
C ASP A 170 1.57 -2.30 19.70
N GLN A 171 0.66 -3.01 19.01
CA GLN A 171 -0.63 -3.36 19.60
C GLN A 171 -0.75 -4.87 19.72
N GLU A 172 -0.61 -5.33 20.97
CA GLU A 172 -1.06 -6.62 21.48
C GLU A 172 -2.33 -7.08 20.74
N PRO A 173 -2.43 -8.36 20.32
CA PRO A 173 -3.62 -8.85 19.64
C PRO A 173 -4.82 -8.59 20.55
N ALA A 174 -5.78 -7.82 20.04
CA ALA A 174 -7.03 -7.57 20.73
C ALA A 174 -7.64 -8.91 21.14
N SER A 175 -7.60 -9.19 22.43
CA SER A 175 -8.32 -10.31 23.03
C SER A 175 -9.79 -10.14 22.70
N PHE A 176 -10.31 -10.99 21.81
CA PHE A 176 -11.74 -11.12 21.64
C PHE A 176 -12.31 -11.66 22.96
N SER A 177 -13.08 -10.84 23.66
CA SER A 177 -13.99 -11.20 24.76
C SER A 177 -15.39 -10.76 24.40
#